data_AF-A0A956NPR6-F1
#
_entry.id   AF-A0A956NPR6-F1
#
_cell.length_a   1.000
_cell.length_b   1.000
_cell.length_c   1.000
_cell.angle_alpha   90.00
_cell.angle_beta   90.00
_cell.angle_gamma   90.00
#
_symmetry.space_group_name_H-M   'P 1'
#
loop_
_entity.id
_entity.type
_entity.pdbx_description
1 polymer ?
#
loop_
_entity_poly.entity_id
_entity_poly.type
_entity_poly.pdbx_seq_one_letter_code
_entity_poly.pdbx_strand_id
1 'polypeptide(L)' 'MKHPKDDSLREIGQGYSLVSVGITFALVLTGAALLGFWLDRRLGTIPLFTLIGTLGGTGLGGFWVYQRMRRDDAEHRRKE' A
#
# COMPACT_ATOMS: atom_id res chain seq x y z
N MET A 1 -9.13 -10.03 -34.71
CA MET A 1 -7.72 -10.44 -34.49
C MET A 1 -7.20 -9.58 -33.35
N LYS A 2 -6.96 -10.17 -32.16
CA LYS A 2 -6.36 -9.45 -31.02
C LYS A 2 -4.95 -9.02 -31.40
N HIS A 3 -4.62 -7.74 -31.21
CA HIS A 3 -3.31 -7.22 -31.56
C HIS A 3 -2.31 -7.63 -30.45
N PRO A 4 -1.20 -8.33 -30.75
CA PRO A 4 -0.25 -8.82 -29.74
C PRO A 4 0.44 -7.71 -28.91
N LYS A 5 0.28 -6.45 -29.31
CA LYS A 5 0.74 -5.28 -28.56
C LYS A 5 -0.19 -4.92 -27.38
N ASP A 6 -1.45 -5.32 -27.41
CA ASP A 6 -2.43 -4.94 -26.38
C ASP A 6 -2.27 -5.77 -25.10
N ASP A 7 -1.90 -7.05 -25.23
CA ASP A 7 -1.69 -7.94 -24.09
C ASP A 7 -0.42 -7.58 -23.31
N SER A 8 0.65 -7.19 -24.01
CA SER A 8 1.91 -6.73 -23.40
C SER A 8 1.79 -5.38 -22.69
N LEU A 9 1.04 -4.43 -23.26
CA LEU A 9 0.74 -3.15 -22.60
C LEU A 9 -0.09 -3.32 -21.33
N ARG A 10 -1.03 -4.27 -21.32
CA ARG A 10 -1.84 -4.61 -20.14
C ARG A 10 -1.02 -5.27 -19.04
N GLU A 11 -0.12 -6.19 -19.40
CA GLU A 11 0.78 -6.86 -18.46
C GLU A 11 1.74 -5.87 -17.78
N ILE A 12 2.34 -4.96 -18.55
CA ILE A 12 3.17 -3.86 -18.03
C ILE A 12 2.34 -2.94 -17.10
N GLY A 13 1.10 -2.62 -17.49
CA GLY A 13 0.20 -1.79 -16.68
C GLY A 13 -0.20 -2.43 -15.35
N GLN A 14 -0.46 -3.75 -15.33
CA GLN A 14 -0.77 -4.50 -14.11
C GLN A 14 0.43 -4.59 -13.16
N GLY A 15 1.62 -4.85 -13.70
CA GLY A 15 2.86 -4.85 -12.91
C GLY A 15 3.12 -3.49 -12.25
N TYR A 16 2.91 -2.40 -12.99
CA TYR A 16 3.07 -1.04 -12.46
C TYR A 16 2.06 -0.72 -11.34
N SER A 17 0.81 -1.19 -11.48
CA SER A 17 -0.22 -1.03 -10.44
C SER A 17 0.19 -1.70 -9.13
N LEU A 18 0.64 -2.95 -9.17
CA LEU A 18 1.10 -3.68 -7.96
C LEU A 18 2.30 -2.98 -7.30
N VAL A 19 3.27 -2.55 -8.10
CA VAL A 19 4.46 -1.85 -7.58
C VAL A 19 4.06 -0.52 -6.93
N SER A 20 3.16 0.24 -7.54
CA SER A 20 2.68 1.52 -6.99
C SER A 20 1.97 1.34 -5.64
N VAL A 21 1.17 0.27 -5.50
CA VAL A 21 0.49 -0.08 -4.25
C VAL A 21 1.51 -0.48 -3.18
N GLY A 22 2.51 -1.31 -3.54
CA GLY A 22 3.59 -1.70 -2.63
C GLY A 22 4.44 -0.53 -2.15
N ILE A 23 4.82 0.38 -3.05
CA ILE A 23 5.57 1.60 -2.71
C ILE A 23 4.75 2.49 -1.78
N THR A 24 3.46 2.69 -2.09
CA THR A 24 2.56 3.51 -1.26
C THR A 24 2.47 2.93 0.15
N PHE A 25 2.29 1.61 0.27
CA PHE A 25 2.25 0.93 1.56
C PHE A 25 3.56 1.10 2.35
N ALA A 26 4.71 0.89 1.70
CA ALA A 26 6.02 1.07 2.31
C ALA A 26 6.22 2.52 2.81
N LEU A 27 5.86 3.52 2.01
CA LEU A 27 5.95 4.93 2.39
C LEU A 27 5.07 5.27 3.58
N VAL A 28 3.84 4.77 3.62
CA VAL A 28 2.92 4.98 4.75
C VAL A 28 3.47 4.34 6.02
N LEU A 29 3.93 3.09 5.94
CA LEU A 29 4.48 2.38 7.08
C LEU A 29 5.74 3.05 7.62
N THR A 30 6.72 3.30 6.75
CA THR A 30 7.98 3.93 7.13
C THR A 30 7.75 5.36 7.62
N GLY A 31 6.87 6.13 6.97
CA GLY A 31 6.50 7.48 7.40
C GLY A 31 5.87 7.49 8.80
N ALA A 32 4.93 6.59 9.08
CA ALA A 32 4.31 6.49 10.39
C ALA A 32 5.29 6.06 11.48
N ALA A 33 6.18 5.11 11.19
CA ALA A 33 7.22 4.67 12.11
C ALA A 33 8.22 5.80 12.42
N LEU A 34 8.69 6.52 11.39
CA LEU A 34 9.62 7.65 11.57
C LEU A 34 8.98 8.80 12.33
N LEU A 35 7.71 9.11 12.05
CA LEU A 35 6.95 10.13 12.78
C LEU A 35 6.82 9.75 14.26
N GLY A 36 6.47 8.49 14.53
CA GLY A 36 6.39 7.97 15.90
C GLY A 36 7.73 8.02 16.63
N PHE A 37 8.82 7.65 15.96
CA PHE A 37 10.18 7.71 16.52
C PHE A 37 10.61 9.13 16.84
N TRP A 38 10.30 10.08 15.95
CA TRP A 38 10.58 11.48 16.19
C TRP A 38 9.78 12.02 17.38
N LEU A 39 8.52 11.63 17.52
CA LEU A 39 7.68 11.98 18.67
C LEU A 39 8.21 11.40 19.98
N ASP A 40 8.56 10.11 19.99
CA ASP A 40 9.10 9.42 21.15
C ASP A 40 10.39 10.10 21.64
N ARG A 41 11.29 10.43 20.71
CA ARG A 41 12.55 11.10 21.02
C ARG A 41 12.36 12.53 21.53
N ARG A 42 11.32 13.23 21.09
CA ARG A 42 11.01 14.60 21.55
C ARG A 42 10.36 14.61 22.93
N LEU A 43 9.52 13.61 23.23
CA LEU A 43 8.77 13.51 24.48
C LEU A 43 9.51 12.72 25.57
N GLY A 44 10.63 12.06 25.22
CA GLY A 44 11.39 11.22 26.15
C GLY A 44 10.63 9.95 26.56
N THR A 45 9.60 9.57 25.80
CA THR A 45 8.81 8.37 26.07
C THR A 45 9.55 7.12 25.61
N ILE A 46 9.26 5.98 26.25
CA ILE A 46 9.49 4.66 25.64
C ILE A 46 8.87 4.62 24.23
N PRO A 47 9.32 3.76 23.28
CA PRO A 47 8.95 3.81 21.85
C PRO A 47 7.49 3.45 21.56
N LEU A 48 6.56 4.12 22.23
CA LEU A 48 5.13 3.87 22.26
C LEU A 48 4.47 4.49 21.03
N PHE A 49 4.85 5.73 20.67
CA PHE A 49 4.33 6.38 19.48
C PHE A 49 4.84 5.69 18.21
N THR A 50 6.08 5.22 18.22
CA THR A 50 6.64 4.37 17.16
C THR A 50 5.83 3.09 17.04
N LEU A 51 5.55 2.40 18.14
CA LEU A 51 4.80 1.14 18.12
C LEU A 51 3.37 1.35 17.63
N ILE A 52 2.65 2.35 18.16
CA ILE A 52 1.30 2.71 17.73
C ILE A 52 1.28 3.15 16.26
N GLY A 53 2.24 3.98 15.85
CA GLY A 53 2.36 4.46 14.48
C GLY A 53 2.65 3.33 13.51
N THR A 54 3.53 2.39 13.87
CA THR A 54 3.88 1.24 13.02
C THR A 54 2.72 0.25 12.93
N LEU A 55 2.10 -0.12 14.06
CA LEU A 55 0.94 -1.02 14.07
C LEU A 55 -0.26 -0.40 13.36
N GLY A 56 -0.53 0.88 13.61
CA GLY A 56 -1.60 1.65 12.96
C GLY A 56 -1.35 1.81 11.47
N GLY A 57 -0.13 2.17 11.06
CA GLY A 57 0.28 2.29 9.66
C GLY A 57 0.20 0.95 8.92
N THR A 58 0.63 -0.14 9.56
CA THR A 58 0.51 -1.50 9.01
C THR A 58 -0.96 -1.90 8.84
N GLY A 59 -1.77 -1.70 9.88
CA GLY A 59 -3.19 -2.06 9.86
C GLY A 59 -3.99 -1.26 8.83
N LEU A 60 -3.89 0.07 8.85
CA LEU A 60 -4.59 0.95 7.93
C LEU A 60 -4.08 0.80 6.49
N GLY A 61 -2.76 0.74 6.30
CA GLY A 61 -2.15 0.54 4.99
C GLY A 61 -2.54 -0.83 4.41
N GLY A 62 -2.46 -1.89 5.20
CA GLY A 62 -2.84 -3.24 4.78
C GLY A 62 -4.33 -3.34 4.47
N PHE A 63 -5.18 -2.72 5.27
CA PHE A 63 -6.62 -2.64 5.00
C PHE A 63 -6.92 -1.91 3.69
N TRP A 64 -6.22 -0.80 3.42
CA TRP A 64 -6.36 -0.05 2.17
C TRP A 64 -5.93 -0.89 0.95
N VAL A 65 -4.79 -1.59 1.04
CA VAL A 65 -4.32 -2.52 -0.01
C VAL A 65 -5.32 -3.63 -0.25
N TYR A 66 -5.83 -4.25 0.83
CA TYR A 66 -6.83 -5.30 0.74
C TYR A 66 -8.13 -4.82 0.07
N GLN A 67 -8.58 -3.61 0.44
CA GLN A 67 -9.77 -3.01 -0.17
C GLN A 67 -9.55 -2.66 -1.65
N ARG A 68 -8.34 -2.22 -2.02
CA ARG A 68 -7.95 -1.96 -3.41
C ARG A 68 -8.02 -3.25 -4.24
N MET A 69 -7.40 -4.33 -3.77
CA MET A 69 -7.42 -5.64 -4.43
C MET A 69 -8.86 -6.16 -4.60
N ARG A 70 -9.68 -6.08 -3.56
CA ARG A 70 -11.09 -6.50 -3.65
C ARG A 70 -11.92 -5.70 -4.67
N ARG A 71 -11.61 -4.41 -4.85
CA ARG A 71 -12.30 -3.56 -5.83
C ARG A 71 -11.88 -3.94 -7.25
N ASP A 72 -10.59 -4.15 -7.46
CA ASP A 72 -10.05 -4.55 -8.75
C ASP A 72 -10.63 -5.94 -9.16
N ASP A 73 -10.69 -6.90 -8.23
CA ASP A 73 -11.31 -8.22 -8.46
C ASP A 73 -12.82 -8.11 -8.80
N ALA A 74 -13.55 -7.22 -8.12
CA ALA A 74 -14.97 -7.02 -8.35
C ALA A 74 -15.28 -6.32 -9.68
N GLU A 75 -14.40 -5.44 -10.15
CA GLU A 75 -14.49 -4.84 -11.48
C GLU A 75 -14.21 -5.85 -12.59
N HIS A 76 -13.23 -6.73 -12.40
CA HIS A 76 -12.92 -7.79 -13.36
C HIS A 76 -14.11 -8.75 -13.54
N ARG A 77 -14.77 -9.18 -12.46
CA ARG A 77 -15.96 -10.04 -12.54
C ARG A 77 -17.20 -9.40 -13.17
N ARG A 78 -17.30 -8.06 -13.25
CA ARG A 78 -18.44 -7.37 -13.89
C ARG A 78 -18.25 -7.16 -15.39
N LYS A 79 -17.02 -7.34 -15.90
CA LYS A 79 -16.66 -7.12 -17.31
C LYS A 79 -16.51 -8.44 -18.09
N GLU A 80 -16.54 -9.58 -17.41
CA GLU A 80 -16.78 -10.91 -17.99
C GLU A 80 -18.28 -11.19 -18.11
#